data_AF-A0A520AI14-F1
#
_entry.id   AF-A0A520AI14-F1
#
_cell.length_a   1.000
_cell.length_b   1.000
_cell.length_c   1.000
_cell.angle_alpha   90.00
_cell.angle_beta   90.00
_cell.angle_gamma   90.00
#
_symmetry.space_group_name_H-M   'P 1'
#
loop_
_entity.id
_entity.type
_entity.pdbx_description
1 polymer ?
#
loop_
_entity_poly.entity_id
_entity_poly.type
_entity_poly.pdbx_seq_one_letter_code
_entity_poly.pdbx_strand_id
1 'polypeptide(L)'
;AITMPLGILAITAVTAWGMGLPWAIALLLAASLAPTDPVLAADIQVGPPKSEDEDEVRFGLTSEAGLNDGFAFPFVHLAIMLAAATAAGSSKPWLGEWLTYRVLWEIGAGVGAGWLIGRAFGWLTFHVPAQTKLAQTGDGLIALAATCISYGFTEIIHCYGFLAVFVTALTFRGTHRTHDFHHDMHDVTEQIERLAMMVLLLLFGGALVSGLLNSVSLTDALIALVILLVIRPITGLIGLTGHRADRSEQLTLAFFGIRGVGSIYYLAYGLNHIHVDAAERLWGLLGLVVLFSIVLHGLTVTPIMRLLDQQHGRDPDKDAPPAVGA
;
A
#
# COMPACT_ATOMS: atom_id res chain seq x y z
N ALA A 1 -4.71 -9.68 -8.73
CA ALA A 1 -6.07 -9.55 -8.16
C ALA A 1 -6.40 -10.61 -7.09
N ILE A 2 -6.07 -11.90 -7.28
CA ILE A 2 -6.43 -12.97 -6.33
C ILE A 2 -5.46 -13.07 -5.13
N THR A 3 -4.21 -12.60 -5.30
CA THR A 3 -3.15 -12.62 -4.27
C THR A 3 -3.60 -12.05 -2.93
N MET A 4 -4.21 -10.86 -2.93
CA MET A 4 -4.57 -10.16 -1.70
C MET A 4 -5.70 -10.86 -0.95
N PRO A 5 -6.87 -11.21 -1.54
CA PRO A 5 -7.89 -11.97 -0.84
C PRO A 5 -7.40 -13.31 -0.29
N LEU A 6 -6.56 -14.05 -1.03
CA LEU A 6 -5.95 -15.28 -0.54
C LEU A 6 -5.01 -15.02 0.65
N GLY A 7 -4.21 -13.95 0.57
CA GLY A 7 -3.36 -13.51 1.67
C GLY A 7 -4.18 -13.17 2.92
N ILE A 8 -5.26 -12.42 2.77
CA ILE A 8 -6.17 -12.08 3.88
C ILE A 8 -6.72 -13.35 4.52
N LEU A 9 -7.24 -14.29 3.72
CA LEU A 9 -7.79 -15.55 4.23
C LEU A 9 -6.73 -16.37 5.00
N ALA A 10 -5.54 -16.52 4.41
CA ALA A 10 -4.46 -17.28 5.03
C ALA A 10 -3.96 -16.63 6.33
N ILE A 11 -3.73 -15.31 6.33
CA ILE A 11 -3.30 -14.58 7.53
C ILE A 11 -4.39 -14.62 8.60
N THR A 12 -5.66 -14.48 8.23
CA THR A 12 -6.80 -14.60 9.16
C THR A 12 -6.81 -15.97 9.83
N ALA A 13 -6.67 -17.04 9.05
CA ALA A 13 -6.68 -18.40 9.59
C ALA A 13 -5.49 -18.65 10.54
N VAL A 14 -4.27 -18.26 10.13
CA VAL A 14 -3.05 -18.45 10.93
C VAL A 14 -3.11 -17.64 12.22
N THR A 15 -3.59 -16.41 12.19
CA THR A 15 -3.68 -15.55 13.39
C THR A 15 -4.85 -15.93 14.29
N ALA A 16 -6.00 -16.34 13.74
CA ALA A 16 -7.12 -16.85 14.53
C ALA A 16 -6.74 -18.13 15.28
N TRP A 17 -6.15 -19.12 14.62
CA TRP A 17 -5.76 -20.38 15.26
C TRP A 17 -4.46 -20.30 16.05
N GLY A 18 -3.45 -19.62 15.51
CA GLY A 18 -2.12 -19.55 16.12
C GLY A 18 -2.04 -18.63 17.33
N MET A 19 -2.78 -17.51 17.33
CA MET A 19 -2.80 -16.56 18.45
C MET A 19 -4.05 -16.68 19.32
N GLY A 20 -5.07 -17.42 18.87
CA GLY A 20 -6.37 -17.50 19.54
C GLY A 20 -7.22 -16.23 19.38
N LEU A 21 -6.97 -15.42 18.34
CA LEU A 21 -7.71 -14.18 18.13
C LEU A 21 -9.15 -14.46 17.69
N PRO A 22 -10.13 -13.64 18.11
CA PRO A 22 -11.46 -13.67 17.52
C PRO A 22 -11.38 -13.43 16.01
N TRP A 23 -12.21 -14.14 15.23
CA TRP A 23 -12.17 -14.09 13.77
C TRP A 23 -12.25 -12.67 13.19
N ALA A 24 -13.03 -11.78 13.80
CA ALA A 24 -13.11 -10.38 13.37
C ALA A 24 -11.78 -9.64 13.55
N ILE A 25 -11.09 -9.88 14.66
CA ILE A 25 -9.80 -9.24 14.96
C ILE A 25 -8.68 -9.83 14.08
N ALA A 26 -8.70 -11.14 13.86
CA ALA A 26 -7.80 -11.81 12.94
C ALA A 26 -7.99 -11.29 11.50
N LEU A 27 -9.23 -11.07 11.08
CA LEU A 27 -9.56 -10.49 9.78
C LEU A 27 -9.09 -9.04 9.66
N LEU A 28 -9.27 -8.22 10.72
CA LEU A 28 -8.75 -6.86 10.74
C LEU A 28 -7.24 -6.86 10.55
N LEU A 29 -6.53 -7.66 11.34
CA LEU A 29 -5.08 -7.76 11.28
C LEU A 29 -4.61 -8.25 9.90
N ALA A 30 -5.30 -9.24 9.33
CA ALA A 30 -5.03 -9.74 7.99
C ALA A 30 -5.28 -8.67 6.91
N ALA A 31 -6.38 -7.93 7.00
CA ALA A 31 -6.71 -6.84 6.08
C ALA A 31 -5.72 -5.68 6.19
N SER A 32 -5.14 -5.43 7.37
CA SER A 32 -4.06 -4.45 7.56
C SER A 32 -2.72 -4.93 7.03
N LEU A 33 -2.41 -6.23 7.19
CA LEU A 33 -1.13 -6.80 6.79
C LEU A 33 -1.10 -7.30 5.34
N ALA A 34 -2.23 -7.49 4.66
CA ALA A 34 -2.30 -8.01 3.30
C ALA A 34 -2.00 -7.02 2.16
N PRO A 35 -2.17 -5.70 2.31
CA PRO A 35 -1.66 -4.70 1.37
C PRO A 35 -0.13 -4.69 1.35
N THR A 36 0.44 -4.44 0.18
CA THR A 36 1.88 -4.29 -0.01
C THR A 36 2.18 -2.81 -0.20
N ASP A 37 3.21 -2.32 0.46
CA ASP A 37 3.57 -0.91 0.47
C ASP A 37 4.72 -0.67 -0.53
N PRO A 38 4.47 0.05 -1.63
CA PRO A 38 5.50 0.34 -2.62
C PRO A 38 6.46 1.39 -2.09
N VAL A 39 6.01 2.28 -1.19
CA VAL A 39 6.70 3.48 -0.70
C VAL A 39 8.00 3.07 -0.02
N LEU A 40 8.00 2.00 0.79
CA LEU A 40 9.21 1.43 1.41
C LEU A 40 10.13 0.70 0.42
N ALA A 41 9.65 0.42 -0.79
CA ALA A 41 10.37 -0.23 -1.90
C ALA A 41 10.82 0.80 -2.96
N ALA A 42 10.97 2.09 -2.61
CA ALA A 42 11.31 3.15 -3.57
C ALA A 42 12.51 2.82 -4.47
N ASP A 43 13.48 2.06 -3.96
CA ASP A 43 14.66 1.59 -4.72
C ASP A 43 14.31 0.60 -5.87
N ILE A 44 13.10 0.02 -5.88
CA ILE A 44 12.54 -0.86 -6.91
C ILE A 44 11.32 -0.22 -7.60
N GLN A 45 10.89 0.99 -7.22
CA GLN A 45 9.76 1.64 -7.89
C GLN A 45 10.14 2.06 -9.31
N VAL A 46 9.11 2.22 -10.15
CA VAL A 46 9.29 2.74 -11.52
C VAL A 46 10.02 4.07 -11.48
N GLY A 47 10.97 4.24 -12.41
CA GLY A 47 11.62 5.52 -12.64
C GLY A 47 10.61 6.60 -13.05
N PRO A 48 11.07 7.86 -13.14
CA PRO A 48 10.22 9.00 -13.45
C PRO A 48 9.45 8.81 -14.77
N PRO A 49 8.32 9.52 -14.98
CA PRO A 49 7.41 9.27 -16.09
C PRO A 49 8.13 9.23 -17.45
N LYS A 50 8.01 8.10 -18.17
CA LYS A 50 8.60 7.81 -19.50
C LYS A 50 10.13 7.58 -19.55
N SER A 51 10.78 7.15 -18.48
CA SER A 51 12.15 6.62 -18.57
C SER A 51 12.18 5.34 -19.43
N GLU A 52 13.10 5.22 -20.39
CA GLU A 52 13.19 4.06 -21.30
C GLU A 52 13.50 2.71 -20.59
N ASP A 53 13.82 2.73 -19.29
CA ASP A 53 13.97 1.56 -18.40
C ASP A 53 12.66 1.22 -17.66
N GLU A 54 11.53 1.18 -18.38
CA GLU A 54 10.25 0.66 -17.88
C GLU A 54 10.34 -0.86 -17.71
N ASP A 55 10.90 -1.31 -16.59
CA ASP A 55 10.91 -2.71 -16.21
C ASP A 55 9.49 -3.15 -15.83
N GLU A 56 8.93 -4.14 -16.54
CA GLU A 56 7.56 -4.64 -16.40
C GLU A 56 7.27 -5.07 -14.95
N VAL A 57 8.32 -5.52 -14.25
CA VAL A 57 8.37 -5.84 -12.82
C VAL A 57 8.02 -4.62 -11.95
N ARG A 58 8.64 -3.46 -12.21
CA ARG A 58 8.47 -2.24 -11.41
C ARG A 58 7.09 -1.61 -11.62
N PHE A 59 6.60 -1.61 -12.86
CA PHE A 59 5.26 -1.12 -13.18
C PHE A 59 4.18 -2.04 -12.56
N GLY A 60 4.40 -3.36 -12.62
CA GLY A 60 3.57 -4.36 -12.00
C GLY A 60 3.47 -4.19 -10.48
N LEU A 61 4.61 -4.02 -9.80
CA LEU A 61 4.66 -3.82 -8.34
C LEU A 61 3.96 -2.55 -7.89
N THR A 62 4.20 -1.42 -8.58
CA THR A 62 3.60 -0.12 -8.22
C THR A 62 2.09 -0.13 -8.46
N SER A 63 1.65 -0.75 -9.57
CA SER A 63 0.23 -0.90 -9.88
C SER A 63 -0.47 -1.88 -8.94
N GLU A 64 0.17 -3.01 -8.59
CA GLU A 64 -0.35 -3.96 -7.60
C GLU A 64 -0.53 -3.27 -6.26
N ALA A 65 0.45 -2.48 -5.83
CA ALA A 65 0.44 -1.84 -4.55
C ALA A 65 -0.66 -0.76 -4.43
N GLY A 66 -0.79 0.14 -5.42
CA GLY A 66 -1.87 1.12 -5.44
C GLY A 66 -3.28 0.49 -5.52
N LEU A 67 -3.41 -0.62 -6.27
CA LEU A 67 -4.66 -1.37 -6.33
C LEU A 67 -4.95 -2.07 -4.99
N ASN A 68 -3.95 -2.69 -4.36
CA ASN A 68 -4.08 -3.39 -3.08
C ASN A 68 -4.47 -2.44 -1.96
N ASP A 69 -3.90 -1.23 -1.92
CA ASP A 69 -4.32 -0.20 -0.97
C ASP A 69 -5.81 0.09 -1.16
N GLY A 70 -6.23 0.29 -2.42
CA GLY A 70 -7.63 0.40 -2.83
C GLY A 70 -8.55 -0.75 -2.40
N PHE A 71 -8.05 -1.98 -2.33
CA PHE A 71 -8.88 -3.15 -2.00
C PHE A 71 -8.87 -3.52 -0.52
N ALA A 72 -8.03 -2.89 0.31
CA ALA A 72 -7.87 -3.25 1.72
C ALA A 72 -9.07 -2.87 2.58
N PHE A 73 -9.57 -1.66 2.35
CA PHE A 73 -10.54 -1.01 3.22
C PHE A 73 -11.91 -1.70 3.29
N PRO A 74 -12.44 -2.30 2.20
CA PRO A 74 -13.60 -3.17 2.27
C PRO A 74 -13.46 -4.31 3.29
N PHE A 75 -12.27 -4.91 3.42
CA PHE A 75 -12.03 -5.98 4.39
C PHE A 75 -11.83 -5.46 5.81
N VAL A 76 -11.26 -4.26 5.97
CA VAL A 76 -11.23 -3.56 7.27
C VAL A 76 -12.65 -3.28 7.75
N HIS A 77 -13.53 -2.78 6.88
CA HIS A 77 -14.95 -2.57 7.19
C HIS A 77 -15.67 -3.88 7.49
N LEU A 78 -15.37 -4.96 6.75
CA LEU A 78 -15.91 -6.29 7.03
C LEU A 78 -15.55 -6.75 8.45
N ALA A 79 -14.30 -6.54 8.87
CA ALA A 79 -13.84 -6.90 10.21
C ALA A 79 -14.57 -6.10 11.30
N ILE A 80 -14.75 -4.78 11.11
CA ILE A 80 -15.48 -3.92 12.03
C ILE A 80 -16.94 -4.36 12.14
N MET A 81 -17.61 -4.59 11.01
CA MET A 81 -19.00 -5.05 10.98
C MET A 81 -19.17 -6.43 11.62
N LEU A 82 -18.23 -7.35 11.36
CA LEU A 82 -18.25 -8.69 11.97
C LEU A 82 -18.07 -8.61 13.49
N ALA A 83 -17.13 -7.78 13.97
CA ALA A 83 -16.93 -7.55 15.40
C ALA A 83 -18.21 -7.00 16.04
N ALA A 84 -18.82 -5.97 15.43
CA ALA A 84 -20.06 -5.37 15.92
C ALA A 84 -21.23 -6.38 15.92
N ALA A 85 -21.37 -7.19 14.88
CA ALA A 85 -22.41 -8.20 14.77
C ALA A 85 -22.27 -9.28 15.85
N THR A 86 -21.03 -9.75 16.11
CA THR A 86 -20.76 -10.73 17.18
C THR A 86 -21.03 -10.16 18.57
N ALA A 87 -20.66 -8.90 18.83
CA ALA A 87 -20.88 -8.25 20.11
C ALA A 87 -22.38 -8.00 20.39
N ALA A 88 -23.14 -7.59 19.36
CA ALA A 88 -24.56 -7.28 19.49
C ALA A 88 -25.48 -8.50 19.38
N GLY A 89 -24.95 -9.72 19.17
CA GLY A 89 -25.75 -10.94 18.93
C GLY A 89 -26.77 -10.79 17.79
N SER A 90 -26.51 -9.88 16.86
CA SER A 90 -27.50 -9.38 15.91
C SER A 90 -27.64 -10.31 14.71
N SER A 91 -28.88 -10.67 14.37
CA SER A 91 -29.23 -11.46 13.18
C SER A 91 -29.49 -10.60 11.93
N LYS A 92 -29.17 -9.30 11.98
CA LYS A 92 -29.28 -8.41 10.81
C LYS A 92 -28.39 -8.93 9.67
N PRO A 93 -28.80 -8.77 8.40
CA PRO A 93 -28.01 -9.20 7.24
C PRO A 93 -26.82 -8.27 6.99
N TRP A 94 -25.85 -8.28 7.90
CA TRP A 94 -24.61 -7.48 7.85
C TRP A 94 -23.78 -7.79 6.60
N LEU A 95 -23.80 -9.04 6.11
CA LEU A 95 -23.14 -9.44 4.86
C LEU A 95 -23.74 -8.74 3.63
N GLY A 96 -25.07 -8.62 3.60
CA GLY A 96 -25.77 -7.97 2.49
C GLY A 96 -25.46 -6.48 2.45
N GLU A 97 -25.55 -5.82 3.60
CA GLU A 97 -25.19 -4.41 3.75
C GLU A 97 -23.72 -4.14 3.42
N TRP A 98 -22.81 -5.00 3.89
CA TRP A 98 -21.40 -4.90 3.53
C TRP A 98 -21.19 -4.97 2.01
N LEU A 99 -21.76 -5.98 1.34
CA LEU A 99 -21.58 -6.14 -0.10
C LEU A 99 -22.24 -5.01 -0.90
N THR A 100 -23.44 -4.57 -0.54
CA THR A 100 -24.15 -3.55 -1.32
C THR A 100 -23.69 -2.14 -1.02
N TYR A 101 -23.52 -1.80 0.25
CA TYR A 101 -23.20 -0.43 0.66
C TYR A 101 -21.68 -0.22 0.73
N ARG A 102 -20.96 -1.03 1.53
CA ARG A 102 -19.51 -0.85 1.73
C ARG A 102 -18.66 -1.25 0.54
N VAL A 103 -19.11 -2.22 -0.26
CA VAL A 103 -18.38 -2.61 -1.47
C VAL A 103 -18.93 -1.88 -2.68
N LEU A 104 -20.16 -2.16 -3.12
CA LEU A 104 -20.64 -1.62 -4.40
C LEU A 104 -20.83 -0.10 -4.39
N TRP A 105 -21.51 0.45 -3.38
CA TRP A 105 -21.77 1.88 -3.32
C TRP A 105 -20.52 2.70 -3.02
N GLU A 106 -19.76 2.39 -1.94
CA GLU A 106 -18.58 3.19 -1.58
C GLU A 106 -17.47 3.15 -2.65
N ILE A 107 -17.26 2.01 -3.31
CA ILE A 107 -16.33 1.91 -4.45
C ILE A 107 -16.88 2.73 -5.62
N GLY A 108 -18.15 2.56 -5.99
CA GLY A 108 -18.75 3.27 -7.12
C GLY A 108 -18.77 4.79 -6.92
N ALA A 109 -19.16 5.24 -5.73
CA ALA A 109 -19.20 6.65 -5.35
C ALA A 109 -17.79 7.23 -5.19
N GLY A 110 -16.83 6.46 -4.65
CA GLY A 110 -15.41 6.85 -4.62
C GLY A 110 -14.82 7.05 -6.02
N VAL A 111 -15.09 6.12 -6.95
CA VAL A 111 -14.69 6.26 -8.37
C VAL A 111 -15.36 7.48 -9.00
N GLY A 112 -16.68 7.65 -8.81
CA GLY A 112 -17.42 8.78 -9.37
C GLY A 112 -16.91 10.13 -8.86
N ALA A 113 -16.72 10.26 -7.55
CA ALA A 113 -16.20 11.47 -6.92
C ALA A 113 -14.75 11.74 -7.35
N GLY A 114 -13.87 10.74 -7.34
CA GLY A 114 -12.50 10.89 -7.81
C GLY A 114 -12.42 11.30 -9.28
N TRP A 115 -13.27 10.74 -10.14
CA TRP A 115 -13.35 11.14 -11.54
C TRP A 115 -13.81 12.60 -11.70
N LEU A 116 -14.84 13.01 -10.95
CA LEU A 116 -15.34 14.39 -10.97
C LEU A 116 -14.27 15.38 -10.51
N ILE A 117 -13.59 15.07 -9.40
CA ILE A 117 -12.55 15.93 -8.82
C ILE A 117 -11.36 16.01 -9.77
N GLY A 118 -10.85 14.88 -10.27
CA GLY A 118 -9.75 14.86 -11.24
C GLY A 118 -10.07 15.63 -12.52
N ARG A 119 -11.32 15.56 -13.00
CA ARG A 119 -11.78 16.34 -14.15
C ARG A 119 -11.91 17.83 -13.84
N ALA A 120 -12.36 18.19 -12.64
CA ALA A 120 -12.43 19.58 -12.18
C ALA A 120 -11.05 20.21 -12.06
N PHE A 121 -10.09 19.50 -11.44
CA PHE A 121 -8.69 19.94 -11.36
C PHE A 121 -8.05 20.04 -12.74
N GLY A 122 -8.25 19.04 -13.60
CA GLY A 122 -7.77 19.09 -14.98
C GLY A 122 -8.31 20.31 -15.72
N TRP A 123 -9.62 20.57 -15.61
CA TRP A 123 -10.25 21.75 -16.21
C TRP A 123 -9.70 23.07 -15.64
N LEU A 124 -9.55 23.17 -14.32
CA LEU A 124 -9.08 24.37 -13.62
C LEU A 124 -7.66 24.74 -14.07
N THR A 125 -6.77 23.76 -14.15
CA THR A 125 -5.39 23.96 -14.61
C THR A 125 -5.33 24.43 -16.08
N PHE A 126 -6.28 24.03 -16.92
CA PHE A 126 -6.34 24.48 -18.33
C PHE A 126 -7.00 25.84 -18.55
N HIS A 127 -8.03 26.18 -17.78
CA HIS A 127 -8.85 27.36 -18.02
C HIS A 127 -8.43 28.59 -17.23
N VAL A 128 -7.53 28.43 -16.25
CA VAL A 128 -6.96 29.54 -15.49
C VAL A 128 -5.55 29.82 -16.04
N PRO A 129 -5.36 30.84 -16.89
CA PRO A 129 -4.05 31.15 -17.44
C PRO A 129 -3.16 31.73 -16.35
N ALA A 130 -2.23 30.92 -15.86
CA ALA A 130 -1.29 31.31 -14.83
C ALA A 130 -0.12 32.11 -15.45
N GLN A 131 -0.37 33.38 -15.79
CA GLN A 131 0.60 34.26 -16.46
C GLN A 131 1.72 34.81 -15.53
N THR A 132 1.97 34.19 -14.37
CA THR A 132 3.00 34.66 -13.43
C THR A 132 3.98 33.53 -13.09
N LYS A 133 5.27 33.84 -12.98
CA LYS A 133 6.34 32.88 -12.65
C LYS A 133 6.15 32.16 -11.29
N LEU A 134 5.33 32.72 -10.39
CA LEU A 134 4.93 32.09 -9.12
C LEU A 134 3.93 30.95 -9.32
N ALA A 135 3.18 30.95 -10.42
CA ALA A 135 2.26 29.85 -10.72
C ALA A 135 2.98 28.61 -11.25
N GLN A 136 4.12 28.78 -11.94
CA GLN A 136 4.99 27.67 -12.38
C GLN A 136 5.62 26.90 -11.22
N THR A 137 5.75 27.53 -10.04
CA THR A 137 6.22 26.86 -8.81
C THR A 137 5.09 26.16 -8.04
N GLY A 138 3.82 26.44 -8.40
CA GLY A 138 2.64 25.87 -7.76
C GLY A 138 2.21 24.53 -8.35
N ASP A 139 2.80 24.11 -9.47
CA ASP A 139 2.38 22.93 -10.24
C ASP A 139 2.46 21.64 -9.41
N GLY A 140 3.48 21.48 -8.57
CA GLY A 140 3.56 20.36 -7.62
C GLY A 140 2.63 20.45 -6.42
N LEU A 141 2.26 21.66 -5.99
CA LEU A 141 1.25 21.84 -4.94
C LEU A 141 -0.17 21.47 -5.42
N ILE A 142 -0.41 21.49 -6.73
CA ILE A 142 -1.70 21.06 -7.31
C ILE A 142 -1.95 19.57 -7.06
N ALA A 143 -0.94 18.71 -7.16
CA ALA A 143 -1.08 17.27 -6.83
C ALA A 143 -1.50 17.07 -5.37
N LEU A 144 -0.89 17.78 -4.45
CA LEU A 144 -1.22 17.71 -3.03
C LEU A 144 -2.62 18.25 -2.77
N ALA A 145 -2.97 19.38 -3.37
CA ALA A 145 -4.31 19.96 -3.23
C ALA A 145 -5.37 18.99 -3.78
N ALA A 146 -5.15 18.41 -4.95
CA ALA A 146 -6.03 17.40 -5.54
C ALA A 146 -6.15 16.17 -4.65
N THR A 147 -5.05 15.71 -4.06
CA THR A 147 -5.02 14.59 -3.11
C THR A 147 -5.83 14.91 -1.85
N CYS A 148 -5.54 16.03 -1.18
CA CYS A 148 -6.20 16.43 0.05
C CYS A 148 -7.70 16.73 -0.17
N ILE A 149 -8.06 17.40 -1.26
CA ILE A 149 -9.46 17.71 -1.59
C ILE A 149 -10.21 16.44 -1.99
N SER A 150 -9.60 15.57 -2.80
CA SER A 150 -10.20 14.29 -3.15
C SER A 150 -10.46 13.46 -1.91
N TYR A 151 -9.44 13.24 -1.08
CA TYR A 151 -9.57 12.46 0.15
C TYR A 151 -10.59 13.08 1.11
N GLY A 152 -10.46 14.37 1.42
CA GLY A 152 -11.32 15.05 2.38
C GLY A 152 -12.79 15.11 1.94
N PHE A 153 -13.05 15.42 0.66
CA PHE A 153 -14.42 15.46 0.15
C PHE A 153 -15.08 14.09 0.15
N THR A 154 -14.33 13.05 -0.25
CA THR A 154 -14.88 11.69 -0.30
C THR A 154 -15.10 11.08 1.08
N GLU A 155 -14.24 11.36 2.06
CA GLU A 155 -14.47 10.98 3.45
C GLU A 155 -15.73 11.64 4.04
N ILE A 156 -16.03 12.91 3.70
CA ILE A 156 -17.25 13.61 4.16
C ILE A 156 -18.53 12.92 3.67
N ILE A 157 -18.52 12.40 2.43
CA ILE A 157 -19.64 11.63 1.87
C ILE A 157 -19.58 10.14 2.24
N HIS A 158 -18.73 9.77 3.20
CA HIS A 158 -18.52 8.39 3.66
C HIS A 158 -18.19 7.43 2.51
N CYS A 159 -17.42 7.92 1.54
CA CYS A 159 -16.94 7.14 0.41
C CYS A 159 -15.45 6.87 0.57
N TYR A 160 -14.96 5.94 -0.24
CA TYR A 160 -13.64 5.42 -0.04
C TYR A 160 -12.54 6.35 -0.58
N GLY A 161 -11.87 7.08 0.32
CA GLY A 161 -11.01 8.20 -0.03
C GLY A 161 -9.73 7.86 -0.78
N PHE A 162 -9.06 6.75 -0.45
CA PHE A 162 -7.85 6.32 -1.17
C PHE A 162 -8.14 6.00 -2.64
N LEU A 163 -9.22 5.26 -2.90
CA LEU A 163 -9.65 4.98 -4.28
C LEU A 163 -10.00 6.27 -5.03
N ALA A 164 -10.68 7.21 -4.37
CA ALA A 164 -11.00 8.49 -4.98
C ALA A 164 -9.74 9.29 -5.35
N VAL A 165 -8.72 9.32 -4.49
CA VAL A 165 -7.42 9.95 -4.79
C VAL A 165 -6.75 9.26 -5.98
N PHE A 166 -6.73 7.93 -6.01
CA PHE A 166 -6.17 7.16 -7.11
C PHE A 166 -6.86 7.48 -8.44
N VAL A 167 -8.20 7.48 -8.45
CA VAL A 167 -8.99 7.80 -9.65
C VAL A 167 -8.83 9.28 -10.04
N THR A 168 -8.71 10.18 -9.07
CA THR A 168 -8.39 11.60 -9.29
C THR A 168 -7.06 11.75 -10.02
N ALA A 169 -6.00 11.07 -9.56
CA ALA A 169 -4.68 11.11 -10.16
C ALA A 169 -4.69 10.55 -11.60
N LEU A 170 -5.36 9.40 -11.83
CA LEU A 170 -5.50 8.82 -13.18
C LEU A 170 -6.26 9.75 -14.13
N THR A 171 -7.36 10.33 -13.66
CA THR A 171 -8.19 11.24 -14.46
C THR A 171 -7.43 12.52 -14.78
N PHE A 172 -6.74 13.10 -13.79
CA PHE A 172 -5.94 14.30 -13.96
C PHE A 172 -4.78 14.09 -14.93
N ARG A 173 -4.05 12.98 -14.80
CA ARG A 173 -2.94 12.59 -15.70
C ARG A 173 -3.38 12.51 -17.16
N GLY A 174 -4.60 12.03 -17.42
CA GLY A 174 -5.16 11.95 -18.77
C GLY A 174 -5.44 13.29 -19.46
N THR A 175 -5.39 14.41 -18.74
CA THR A 175 -5.74 15.73 -19.28
C THR A 175 -4.54 16.51 -19.83
N HIS A 176 -3.33 16.34 -19.30
CA HIS A 176 -2.14 17.14 -19.65
C HIS A 176 -1.13 16.38 -20.53
N ARG A 177 -0.66 17.02 -21.63
CA ARG A 177 0.28 16.43 -22.62
C ARG A 177 1.71 16.99 -22.56
N THR A 178 1.99 18.04 -21.79
CA THR A 178 3.34 18.62 -21.68
C THR A 178 4.17 17.90 -20.63
N HIS A 179 5.42 17.58 -20.98
CA HIS A 179 6.31 16.71 -20.21
C HIS A 179 6.74 17.34 -18.88
N ASP A 180 7.06 18.63 -18.87
CA ASP A 180 7.69 19.32 -17.74
C ASP A 180 6.78 19.42 -16.51
N PHE A 181 5.49 19.74 -16.70
CA PHE A 181 4.51 19.86 -15.61
C PHE A 181 4.33 18.56 -14.80
N HIS A 182 4.32 17.40 -15.47
CA HIS A 182 4.17 16.11 -14.77
C HIS A 182 5.43 15.72 -13.99
N HIS A 183 6.61 16.14 -14.47
CA HIS A 183 7.88 15.94 -13.75
C HIS A 183 7.93 16.81 -12.50
N ASP A 184 7.66 18.11 -12.61
CA ASP A 184 7.64 19.02 -11.45
C ASP A 184 6.64 18.55 -10.36
N MET A 185 5.49 18.02 -10.80
CA MET A 185 4.47 17.50 -9.89
C MET A 185 4.88 16.19 -9.22
N HIS A 186 5.55 15.30 -9.96
CA HIS A 186 6.10 14.06 -9.44
C HIS A 186 7.19 14.34 -8.41
N ASP A 187 8.15 15.21 -8.72
CA ASP A 187 9.29 15.54 -7.86
C ASP A 187 8.84 16.10 -6.50
N VAL A 188 7.87 17.02 -6.49
CA VAL A 188 7.33 17.59 -5.24
C VAL A 188 6.59 16.52 -4.43
N THR A 189 5.81 15.67 -5.09
CA THR A 189 5.06 14.59 -4.42
C THR A 189 6.02 13.56 -3.81
N GLU A 190 7.05 13.16 -4.56
CA GLU A 190 8.10 12.24 -4.12
C GLU A 190 8.88 12.81 -2.92
N GLN A 191 9.26 14.08 -2.96
CA GLN A 191 9.94 14.74 -1.84
C GLN A 191 9.08 14.72 -0.56
N ILE A 192 7.78 14.96 -0.68
CA ILE A 192 6.86 14.97 0.45
C ILE A 192 6.64 13.55 0.98
N GLU A 193 6.47 12.57 0.09
CA GLU A 193 6.39 11.15 0.43
C GLU A 193 7.63 10.72 1.22
N ARG A 194 8.83 11.05 0.72
CA ARG A 194 10.11 10.73 1.36
C ARG A 194 10.24 11.37 2.73
N LEU A 195 9.83 12.64 2.89
CA LEU A 195 9.85 13.32 4.18
C LEU A 195 8.85 12.71 5.17
N ALA A 196 7.63 12.42 4.72
CA ALA A 196 6.61 11.77 5.55
C ALA A 196 7.06 10.38 5.99
N MET A 197 7.69 9.61 5.09
CA MET A 197 8.28 8.31 5.41
C MET A 197 9.39 8.45 6.46
N MET A 198 10.32 9.39 6.31
CA MET A 198 11.40 9.59 7.28
C MET A 198 10.84 9.86 8.68
N VAL A 199 9.85 10.75 8.77
CA VAL A 199 9.17 11.06 10.04
C VAL A 199 8.51 9.81 10.62
N LEU A 200 7.76 9.07 9.80
CA LEU A 200 7.10 7.85 10.26
C LEU A 200 8.10 6.78 10.70
N LEU A 201 9.16 6.54 9.94
CA LEU A 201 10.17 5.53 10.28
C LEU A 201 10.89 5.91 11.58
N LEU A 202 11.14 7.20 11.81
CA LEU A 202 11.66 7.70 13.08
C LEU A 202 10.68 7.43 14.24
N LEU A 203 9.38 7.73 14.06
CA LEU A 203 8.36 7.45 15.07
C LEU A 203 8.21 5.94 15.32
N PHE A 204 8.30 5.12 14.29
CA PHE A 204 8.28 3.67 14.38
C PHE A 204 9.50 3.14 15.13
N GLY A 205 10.70 3.64 14.83
CA GLY A 205 11.91 3.33 15.59
C GLY A 205 11.80 3.72 17.07
N GLY A 206 11.23 4.89 17.34
CA GLY A 206 10.90 5.32 18.70
C GLY A 206 9.91 4.36 19.40
N ALA A 207 8.85 3.93 18.70
CA ALA A 207 7.89 2.97 19.21
C ALA A 207 8.55 1.63 19.56
N LEU A 208 9.44 1.12 18.70
CA LEU A 208 10.22 -0.10 18.97
C LEU A 208 11.03 0.00 20.26
N VAL A 209 11.76 1.12 20.46
CA VAL A 209 12.56 1.36 21.67
C VAL A 209 11.67 1.55 22.90
N SER A 210 10.49 2.14 22.75
CA SER A 210 9.53 2.34 23.85
C SER A 210 8.82 1.07 24.31
N GLY A 211 9.08 -0.08 23.66
CA GLY A 211 8.53 -1.36 24.05
C GLY A 211 7.36 -1.86 23.23
N LEU A 212 7.20 -1.41 21.98
CA LEU A 212 6.18 -1.92 21.05
C LEU A 212 6.17 -3.46 20.94
N LEU A 213 7.35 -4.08 21.07
CA LEU A 213 7.53 -5.53 20.96
C LEU A 213 7.42 -6.27 22.32
N ASN A 214 7.16 -5.58 23.43
CA ASN A 214 7.12 -6.22 24.75
C ASN A 214 5.94 -7.21 24.91
N SER A 215 4.85 -6.97 24.19
CA SER A 215 3.65 -7.82 24.17
C SER A 215 3.78 -9.03 23.24
N VAL A 216 4.88 -9.14 22.49
CA VAL A 216 5.08 -10.15 21.44
C VAL A 216 5.62 -11.44 22.04
N SER A 217 4.93 -12.54 21.78
CA SER A 217 5.38 -13.88 22.14
C SER A 217 6.25 -14.50 21.04
N LEU A 218 6.97 -15.59 21.38
CA LEU A 218 7.73 -16.36 20.38
C LEU A 218 6.82 -16.91 19.26
N THR A 219 5.58 -17.26 19.60
CA THR A 219 4.56 -17.70 18.64
C THR A 219 4.23 -16.59 17.65
N ASP A 220 4.12 -15.34 18.11
CA ASP A 220 3.84 -14.18 17.26
C ASP A 220 5.01 -13.92 16.29
N ALA A 221 6.26 -14.13 16.75
CA ALA A 221 7.43 -14.05 15.90
C ALA A 221 7.47 -15.14 14.81
N LEU A 222 7.10 -16.37 15.15
CA LEU A 222 6.96 -17.44 14.16
C LEU A 222 5.86 -17.12 13.15
N ILE A 223 4.73 -16.59 13.61
CA ILE A 223 3.62 -16.19 12.74
C ILE A 223 4.06 -15.08 11.79
N ALA A 224 4.76 -14.04 12.27
CA ALA A 224 5.30 -12.99 11.42
C ALA A 224 6.20 -13.56 10.31
N LEU A 225 7.07 -14.51 10.67
CA LEU A 225 7.95 -15.17 9.70
C LEU A 225 7.16 -16.00 8.68
N VAL A 226 6.12 -16.73 9.11
CA VAL A 226 5.25 -17.49 8.21
C VAL A 226 4.48 -16.56 7.27
N ILE A 227 4.00 -15.41 7.76
CA ILE A 227 3.31 -14.42 6.93
C ILE A 227 4.23 -13.93 5.80
N LEU A 228 5.49 -13.60 6.12
CA LEU A 228 6.45 -13.05 5.17
C LEU A 228 7.08 -14.10 4.24
N LEU A 229 7.51 -15.24 4.77
CA LEU A 229 8.30 -16.23 4.01
C LEU A 229 7.45 -17.35 3.38
N VAL A 230 6.21 -17.53 3.82
CA VAL A 230 5.36 -18.64 3.34
C VAL A 230 4.10 -18.09 2.68
N ILE A 231 3.29 -17.34 3.43
CA ILE A 231 1.99 -16.88 2.93
C ILE A 231 2.18 -15.94 1.73
N ARG A 232 3.07 -14.94 1.83
CA ARG A 232 3.27 -13.98 0.73
C ARG A 232 3.80 -14.65 -0.55
N PRO A 233 4.88 -15.46 -0.54
CA PRO A 233 5.36 -16.13 -1.76
C PRO A 233 4.32 -17.08 -2.36
N ILE A 234 3.62 -17.87 -1.55
CA ILE A 234 2.61 -18.81 -2.05
C ILE A 234 1.44 -18.07 -2.70
N THR A 235 0.89 -17.06 -2.02
CA THR A 235 -0.23 -16.29 -2.55
C THR A 235 0.17 -15.48 -3.78
N GLY A 236 1.40 -14.95 -3.81
CA GLY A 236 1.98 -14.28 -4.97
C GLY A 236 2.11 -15.21 -6.18
N LEU A 237 2.69 -16.39 -6.00
CA LEU A 237 2.84 -17.40 -7.06
C LEU A 237 1.50 -17.89 -7.61
N ILE A 238 0.51 -18.10 -6.74
CA ILE A 238 -0.86 -18.42 -7.17
C ILE A 238 -1.45 -17.27 -8.00
N GLY A 239 -1.23 -16.02 -7.56
CA GLY A 239 -1.67 -14.83 -8.29
C GLY A 239 -0.98 -14.63 -9.64
N LEU A 240 0.26 -15.09 -9.78
CA LEU A 240 1.05 -15.05 -11.01
C LEU A 240 0.82 -16.28 -11.91
N THR A 241 -0.07 -17.20 -11.53
CA THR A 241 -0.37 -18.39 -12.33
C THR A 241 -0.95 -17.98 -13.69
N GLY A 242 -0.21 -18.26 -14.76
CA GLY A 242 -0.56 -17.88 -16.13
C GLY A 242 0.17 -16.64 -16.68
N HIS A 243 1.01 -15.98 -15.87
CA HIS A 243 1.88 -14.90 -16.34
C HIS A 243 3.11 -15.46 -17.08
N ARG A 244 3.52 -14.80 -18.18
CA ARG A 244 4.64 -15.22 -19.03
C ARG A 244 5.95 -14.56 -18.57
N ALA A 245 6.34 -14.82 -17.33
CA ALA A 245 7.64 -14.41 -16.77
C ALA A 245 8.46 -15.66 -16.42
N ASP A 246 9.79 -15.53 -16.35
CA ASP A 246 10.65 -16.64 -15.93
C ASP A 246 10.40 -16.99 -14.46
N ARG A 247 10.68 -18.24 -14.05
CA ARG A 247 10.36 -18.71 -12.69
C ARG A 247 11.12 -17.92 -11.62
N SER A 248 12.32 -17.46 -11.92
CA SER A 248 13.13 -16.59 -11.04
C SER A 248 12.47 -15.22 -10.84
N GLU A 249 11.95 -14.61 -11.90
CA GLU A 249 11.22 -13.34 -11.85
C GLU A 249 9.91 -13.47 -11.06
N GLN A 250 9.14 -14.54 -11.31
CA GLN A 250 7.89 -14.78 -10.59
C GLN A 250 8.11 -14.96 -9.09
N LEU A 251 9.16 -15.69 -8.70
CA LEU A 251 9.49 -15.90 -7.30
C LEU A 251 9.96 -14.60 -6.64
N THR A 252 10.70 -13.78 -7.39
CA THR A 252 11.19 -12.48 -6.93
C THR A 252 10.06 -11.49 -6.73
N LEU A 253 9.14 -11.38 -7.69
CA LEU A 253 7.91 -10.59 -7.59
C LEU A 253 7.03 -11.04 -6.42
N ALA A 254 6.87 -12.36 -6.25
CA ALA A 254 6.08 -12.91 -5.15
C ALA A 254 6.72 -12.63 -3.79
N PHE A 255 8.06 -12.61 -3.71
CA PHE A 255 8.81 -12.39 -2.47
C PHE A 255 8.88 -10.91 -2.05
N PHE A 256 9.08 -9.98 -2.99
CA PHE A 256 9.28 -8.55 -2.68
C PHE A 256 8.01 -7.74 -2.36
N GLY A 257 6.93 -8.39 -1.93
CA GLY A 257 5.77 -7.67 -1.40
C GLY A 257 6.04 -7.10 -0.01
N ILE A 258 6.70 -5.94 0.07
CA ILE A 258 7.03 -5.28 1.34
C ILE A 258 5.73 -4.94 2.08
N ARG A 259 5.70 -5.21 3.38
CA ARG A 259 4.68 -4.71 4.30
C ARG A 259 5.15 -3.41 4.91
N GLY A 260 4.32 -2.37 4.85
CA GLY A 260 4.76 -1.05 5.24
C GLY A 260 3.75 -0.20 6.00
N VAL A 261 3.96 1.10 5.85
CA VAL A 261 3.29 2.23 6.49
C VAL A 261 1.77 2.12 6.42
N GLY A 262 1.23 1.73 5.26
CA GLY A 262 -0.21 1.57 5.07
C GLY A 262 -0.84 0.64 6.11
N SER A 263 -0.13 -0.41 6.52
CA SER A 263 -0.58 -1.37 7.54
C SER A 263 -0.90 -0.68 8.88
N ILE A 264 -0.08 0.30 9.28
CA ILE A 264 -0.24 1.08 10.52
C ILE A 264 -1.56 1.85 10.47
N TYR A 265 -1.85 2.48 9.34
CA TYR A 265 -3.09 3.22 9.13
C TYR A 265 -4.32 2.30 9.24
N TYR A 266 -4.32 1.17 8.53
CA TYR A 266 -5.48 0.26 8.54
C TYR A 266 -5.75 -0.33 9.93
N LEU A 267 -4.70 -0.71 10.66
CA LEU A 267 -4.85 -1.23 12.02
C LEU A 267 -5.34 -0.12 12.97
N ALA A 268 -4.76 1.08 12.90
CA ALA A 268 -5.20 2.22 13.69
C ALA A 268 -6.67 2.55 13.42
N TYR A 269 -7.08 2.58 12.14
CA TYR A 269 -8.46 2.84 11.76
C TYR A 269 -9.41 1.80 12.38
N GLY A 270 -9.10 0.50 12.26
CA GLY A 270 -9.90 -0.56 12.87
C GLY A 270 -9.99 -0.41 14.38
N LEU A 271 -8.85 -0.29 15.08
CA LEU A 271 -8.82 -0.19 16.54
C LEU A 271 -9.50 1.07 17.11
N ASN A 272 -9.68 2.13 16.31
CA ASN A 272 -10.49 3.28 16.72
C ASN A 272 -12.00 3.03 16.62
N HIS A 273 -12.42 2.04 15.85
CA HIS A 273 -13.84 1.70 15.64
C HIS A 273 -14.30 0.48 16.44
N ILE A 274 -13.38 -0.38 16.87
CA ILE A 274 -13.69 -1.57 17.66
C ILE A 274 -12.89 -1.59 18.96
N HIS A 275 -13.55 -1.99 20.06
CA HIS A 275 -12.86 -2.25 21.31
C HIS A 275 -12.17 -3.61 21.26
N VAL A 276 -10.87 -3.65 21.59
CA VAL A 276 -10.06 -4.87 21.56
C VAL A 276 -9.19 -4.93 22.80
N ASP A 277 -9.42 -5.96 23.64
CA ASP A 277 -8.70 -6.14 24.91
C ASP A 277 -7.19 -6.34 24.71
N ALA A 278 -6.78 -6.91 23.58
CA ALA A 278 -5.38 -7.25 23.25
C ALA A 278 -4.77 -6.34 22.15
N ALA A 279 -5.18 -5.07 22.09
CA ALA A 279 -4.70 -4.12 21.07
C ALA A 279 -3.16 -4.00 21.03
N GLU A 280 -2.49 -4.03 22.19
CA GLU A 280 -1.02 -3.97 22.29
C GLU A 280 -0.34 -5.15 21.60
N ARG A 281 -0.93 -6.35 21.64
CA ARG A 281 -0.36 -7.54 20.98
C ARG A 281 -0.52 -7.46 19.45
N LEU A 282 -1.59 -6.84 18.96
CA LEU A 282 -1.80 -6.58 17.53
C LEU A 282 -0.79 -5.56 17.00
N TRP A 283 -0.58 -4.48 17.75
CA TRP A 283 0.46 -3.49 17.47
C TRP A 283 1.86 -4.11 17.48
N GLY A 284 2.15 -4.98 18.44
CA GLY A 284 3.41 -5.71 18.53
C GLY A 284 3.64 -6.63 17.32
N LEU A 285 2.63 -7.44 16.94
CA LEU A 285 2.75 -8.31 15.76
C LEU A 285 2.88 -7.50 14.46
N LEU A 286 2.08 -6.43 14.28
CA LEU A 286 2.18 -5.56 13.11
C LEU A 286 3.56 -4.93 13.03
N GLY A 287 4.06 -4.38 14.14
CA GLY A 287 5.39 -3.79 14.22
C GLY A 287 6.48 -4.82 13.91
N LEU A 288 6.34 -6.05 14.40
CA LEU A 288 7.30 -7.12 14.10
C LEU A 288 7.30 -7.49 12.61
N VAL A 289 6.13 -7.59 11.98
CA VAL A 289 6.01 -7.86 10.54
C VAL A 289 6.64 -6.73 9.72
N VAL A 290 6.35 -5.47 10.06
CA VAL A 290 6.95 -4.30 9.38
C VAL A 290 8.48 -4.30 9.56
N LEU A 291 8.97 -4.53 10.79
CA LEU A 291 10.40 -4.60 11.09
C LEU A 291 11.10 -5.70 10.28
N PHE A 292 10.58 -6.92 10.32
CA PHE A 292 11.13 -8.04 9.54
C PHE A 292 11.03 -7.78 8.04
N SER A 293 9.95 -7.18 7.55
CA SER A 293 9.81 -6.82 6.14
C SER A 293 10.88 -5.83 5.71
N ILE A 294 11.15 -4.77 6.49
CA ILE A 294 12.18 -3.76 6.18
C ILE A 294 13.57 -4.40 6.21
N VAL A 295 13.88 -5.20 7.24
CA VAL A 295 15.20 -5.85 7.37
C VAL A 295 15.42 -6.88 6.27
N LEU A 296 14.45 -7.75 6.01
CA LEU A 296 14.55 -8.74 4.93
C LEU A 296 14.71 -8.04 3.59
N HIS A 297 13.93 -7.00 3.32
CA HIS A 297 14.05 -6.25 2.08
C HIS A 297 15.43 -5.61 1.90
N GLY A 298 15.88 -4.81 2.89
CA GLY A 298 17.16 -4.11 2.82
C GLY A 298 18.36 -5.04 2.67
N LEU A 299 18.29 -6.27 3.18
CA LEU A 299 19.35 -7.26 3.03
C LEU A 299 19.28 -8.05 1.70
N THR A 300 18.08 -8.20 1.12
CA THR A 300 17.86 -9.13 -0.01
C THR A 300 17.68 -8.43 -1.35
N VAL A 301 17.27 -7.16 -1.40
CA VAL A 301 16.99 -6.45 -2.66
C VAL A 301 18.20 -6.37 -3.58
N THR A 302 19.29 -5.77 -3.10
CA THR A 302 20.51 -5.53 -3.89
C THR A 302 21.12 -6.81 -4.48
N PRO A 303 21.32 -7.90 -3.71
CA PRO A 303 21.91 -9.12 -4.27
C PRO A 303 20.98 -9.82 -5.26
N ILE A 304 19.67 -9.84 -5.02
CA ILE A 304 18.71 -10.54 -5.89
C ILE A 304 18.53 -9.78 -7.22
N MET A 305 18.44 -8.45 -7.19
CA MET A 305 18.34 -7.65 -8.42
C MET A 305 19.58 -7.80 -9.28
N ARG A 306 20.78 -7.75 -8.69
CA ARG A 306 22.04 -8.00 -9.42
C ARG A 306 22.08 -9.38 -10.09
N LEU A 307 21.54 -10.41 -9.43
CA LEU A 307 21.47 -11.75 -10.00
C LEU A 307 20.51 -11.82 -11.19
N LEU A 308 19.36 -11.13 -11.10
CA LEU A 308 18.39 -11.04 -12.20
C LEU A 308 18.95 -10.26 -13.40
N ASP A 309 19.60 -9.13 -13.15
CA ASP A 309 20.22 -8.32 -14.21
C ASP A 309 21.28 -9.12 -14.98
N GLN A 310 22.12 -9.87 -14.26
CA GLN A 310 23.10 -10.78 -14.86
C GLN A 310 22.45 -11.89 -15.70
N GLN A 311 21.33 -12.46 -15.23
CA GLN A 311 20.58 -13.49 -15.96
C GLN A 311 19.97 -12.94 -17.26
N HIS A 312 19.56 -11.67 -17.27
CA HIS A 312 19.05 -10.98 -18.46
C HIS A 312 20.14 -10.37 -19.35
N GLY A 313 21.42 -10.59 -19.03
CA GLY A 313 22.55 -10.04 -19.80
C GLY A 313 22.66 -8.52 -19.73
N ARG A 314 22.03 -7.89 -18.72
CA ARG A 314 22.23 -6.48 -18.40
C ARG A 314 23.47 -6.37 -17.51
N ASP A 315 24.29 -5.35 -17.78
CA ASP A 315 25.44 -5.07 -16.95
C ASP A 315 24.98 -4.30 -15.70
N PRO A 316 25.00 -4.90 -14.50
CA PRO A 316 24.53 -4.26 -13.27
C PRO A 316 25.41 -3.09 -12.83
N ASP A 317 26.62 -2.94 -13.40
CA ASP A 317 27.58 -1.90 -13.05
C ASP A 317 27.64 -0.77 -14.11
N LYS A 318 26.78 -0.80 -15.14
CA LYS A 318 26.79 0.20 -16.22
C LYS A 318 26.54 1.64 -15.74
N ASP A 319 25.73 1.79 -14.68
CA ASP A 319 25.41 3.08 -14.05
C ASP A 319 26.00 3.21 -12.62
N ALA A 320 26.85 2.26 -12.21
CA ALA A 320 27.50 2.35 -10.91
C ALA A 320 28.49 3.54 -10.92
N PRO A 321 28.42 4.46 -9.93
CA PRO A 321 29.41 5.52 -9.83
C PRO A 321 30.80 4.89 -9.73
N PRO A 322 31.81 5.44 -10.43
CA PRO A 322 33.14 4.85 -10.46
C PRO A 322 33.64 4.65 -9.03
N ALA A 323 34.18 3.45 -8.77
CA ALA A 323 34.70 3.09 -7.45
C ALA A 323 35.65 4.19 -6.98
N VAL A 324 35.29 4.83 -5.86
CA VAL A 324 36.12 5.85 -5.24
C VAL A 324 37.34 5.16 -4.63
N GLY A 325 38.45 5.14 -5.38
CA GLY A 325 39.75 4.72 -4.90
C GLY A 325 40.45 3.71 -5.81
N ALA A 326 41.23 4.23 -6.75
CA ALA A 326 42.47 3.62 -7.22
C ALA A 326 43.63 4.55 -6.85
#